data_AF-A0A2R7QZQ0-F1
#
_entry.id   AF-A0A2R7QZQ0-F1
#
_cell.length_a   1.000
_cell.length_b   1.000
_cell.length_c   1.000
_cell.angle_alpha   90.00
_cell.angle_beta   90.00
_cell.angle_gamma   90.00
#
_symmetry.space_group_name_H-M   'P 1'
#
loop_
_entity.id
_entity.type
_entity.pdbx_description
1 polymer ?
#
loop_
_entity_poly.entity_id
_entity_poly.type
_entity_poly.pdbx_seq_one_letter_code
_entity_poly.pdbx_strand_id
1 'polypeptide(L)' 'MDGAGKTLNVLMNVTSQYPQEQQAWFKEMGAKFKAETGADIQWETFATANDEMTRIQTSVV' A
#
# COMPACT_ATOMS: atom_id res chain seq x y z
N MET A 1 -20.16 9.56 -0.98
CA MET A 1 -19.28 9.34 0.19
C MET A 1 -17.90 9.77 -0.26
N ASP A 2 -17.49 10.99 0.07
CA ASP A 2 -16.19 11.51 -0.34
C ASP A 2 -15.11 10.95 0.59
N GLY A 3 -14.20 10.14 0.04
CA GLY A 3 -13.03 9.61 0.74
C GLY A 3 -11.91 10.64 0.91
N ALA A 4 -12.13 11.88 0.47
CA ALA A 4 -11.19 12.98 0.55
C ALA A 4 -10.62 13.15 1.98
N GLY A 5 -9.30 13.07 2.09
CA GLY A 5 -8.57 13.20 3.36
C GLY A 5 -8.42 11.89 4.14
N LYS A 6 -8.89 10.75 3.62
CA LYS A 6 -8.64 9.42 4.19
C LYS A 6 -7.46 8.76 3.49
N THR A 7 -6.74 7.93 4.24
CA THR A 7 -5.63 7.12 3.74
C THR A 7 -5.93 5.64 3.95
N LEU A 8 -5.82 4.85 2.89
CA LEU A 8 -5.85 3.39 2.96
C LEU A 8 -4.42 2.87 3.07
N ASN A 9 -4.08 2.25 4.19
CA ASN A 9 -2.82 1.54 4.35
C ASN A 9 -2.94 0.16 3.72
N VAL A 10 -2.05 -0.17 2.79
CA VAL A 10 -2.02 -1.47 2.11
C VAL A 10 -0.66 -2.10 2.32
N LEU A 11 -0.65 -3.23 3.02
CA LEU A 11 0.54 -4.03 3.24
C LEU A 11 0.68 -5.05 2.11
N MET A 12 1.85 -5.08 1.46
CA MET A 12 2.09 -5.93 0.30
C MET A 12 3.49 -6.56 0.31
N ASN A 13 3.62 -7.79 -0.17
CA ASN A 13 4.94 -8.44 -0.23
C ASN A 13 5.85 -7.75 -1.28
N VAL A 14 7.12 -7.51 -0.95
CA VAL A 14 8.08 -6.98 -1.93
C VAL A 14 8.56 -8.10 -2.85
N THR A 15 8.42 -7.90 -4.16
CA THR A 15 8.98 -8.84 -5.13
C THR A 15 10.41 -8.46 -5.48
N SER A 16 11.35 -9.39 -5.32
CA SER A 16 12.76 -9.20 -5.69
C SER A 16 13.00 -9.34 -7.20
N GLN A 17 12.05 -9.94 -7.93
CA GLN A 17 12.19 -10.18 -9.37
C GLN A 17 11.95 -8.92 -10.21
N TYR A 18 11.02 -8.07 -9.77
CA TYR A 18 10.57 -6.88 -10.52
C TYR A 18 10.30 -5.66 -9.60
N PRO A 19 11.33 -5.17 -8.88
CA PRO A 19 11.14 -4.12 -7.88
C PRO A 19 10.75 -2.77 -8.49
N GLN A 20 11.20 -2.47 -9.72
CA GLN A 20 10.90 -1.19 -10.37
C GLN A 20 9.46 -1.17 -10.90
N GLU A 21 9.02 -2.28 -11.49
CA GLU A 21 7.67 -2.47 -12.01
C GLU A 21 6.66 -2.47 -10.87
N GLN A 22 6.98 -3.10 -9.74
CA GLN A 22 6.15 -3.04 -8.54
C GLN A 22 5.96 -1.61 -8.04
N GLN A 23 7.04 -0.81 -7.99
CA GLN A 23 6.94 0.60 -7.59
C GLN A 23 6.14 1.44 -8.60
N ALA A 24 6.30 1.18 -9.90
CA ALA A 24 5.51 1.84 -10.94
C ALA A 24 4.02 1.52 -10.77
N TRP A 25 3.70 0.26 -10.50
CA TRP A 25 2.33 -0.19 -10.24
C TRP A 25 1.73 0.46 -8.99
N PHE A 26 2.46 0.57 -7.89
CA PHE A 26 2.00 1.28 -6.68
C PHE A 26 1.61 2.74 -6.97
N LYS A 27 2.44 3.44 -7.77
CA LYS A 27 2.17 4.82 -8.16
C LYS A 27 0.92 4.92 -9.04
N GLU A 28 0.81 4.06 -10.04
CA GLU A 28 -0.32 4.05 -10.98
C GLU A 28 -1.64 3.75 -10.24
N MET A 29 -1.66 2.73 -9.39
CA MET A 29 -2.85 2.36 -8.62
C MET A 29 -3.22 3.43 -7.59
N GLY A 30 -2.24 4.02 -6.91
CA GLY A 30 -2.49 5.13 -5.98
C GLY A 30 -3.13 6.33 -6.69
N ALA A 31 -2.66 6.68 -7.88
CA ALA A 31 -3.24 7.77 -8.67
C ALA A 31 -4.68 7.46 -9.12
N LYS A 32 -4.95 6.25 -9.64
CA LYS A 32 -6.30 5.83 -10.04
C LYS A 32 -7.26 5.79 -8.86
N PHE A 33 -6.84 5.22 -7.73
CA PHE A 33 -7.65 5.15 -6.52
C PHE A 33 -8.00 6.54 -5.99
N LYS A 34 -7.04 7.46 -5.96
CA LYS A 34 -7.29 8.85 -5.55
C LYS A 34 -8.25 9.56 -6.51
N ALA A 35 -8.12 9.33 -7.81
CA ALA A 35 -9.01 9.92 -8.80
C ALA A 35 -10.46 9.44 -8.63
N GLU A 36 -10.67 8.18 -8.27
CA GLU A 36 -12.02 7.59 -8.10
C GLU A 36 -12.64 7.87 -6.72
N THR A 37 -11.83 7.89 -5.66
CA THR A 37 -12.33 7.91 -4.28
C THR A 37 -12.03 9.19 -3.51
N GLY A 38 -11.05 9.98 -3.98
CA GLY A 38 -10.46 11.11 -3.26
C GLY A 38 -9.51 10.72 -2.12
N ALA A 39 -9.38 9.42 -1.81
CA ALA A 39 -8.51 8.92 -0.74
C ALA A 39 -7.10 8.60 -1.26
N ASP A 40 -6.10 8.68 -0.39
CA ASP A 40 -4.73 8.30 -0.70
C ASP A 40 -4.47 6.83 -0.36
N ILE A 41 -3.58 6.16 -1.09
CA ILE A 41 -3.05 4.84 -0.70
C ILE A 41 -1.65 5.03 -0.13
N GLN A 42 -1.42 4.48 1.06
CA GLN A 42 -0.11 4.31 1.64
C GLN A 42 0.31 2.85 1.50
N TRP A 43 1.26 2.60 0.60
CA TRP A 43 1.81 1.27 0.37
C TRP A 43 2.91 0.99 1.40
N GLU A 44 2.76 -0.11 2.11
CA GLU A 44 3.78 -0.68 2.99
C GLU A 44 4.24 -2.01 2.41
N THR A 45 5.54 -2.30 2.52
CA THR A 45 6.08 -3.56 2.02
C THR A 45 6.73 -4.41 3.10
N PHE A 46 6.62 -5.73 2.97
CA PHE A 46 7.32 -6.70 3.81
C PHE A 46 8.12 -7.70 2.98
N ALA A 47 9.24 -8.18 3.52
CA ALA A 47 10.12 -9.14 2.84
C ALA A 47 9.86 -10.59 3.26
N THR A 48 9.37 -10.81 4.48
CA THR A 48 9.12 -12.16 5.03
C THR A 48 7.79 -12.24 5.76
N ALA A 49 7.26 -13.45 5.94
CA ALA A 49 6.01 -13.68 6.68
C ALA A 49 6.08 -13.21 8.16
N ASN A 50 7.27 -13.24 8.76
CA ASN A 50 7.47 -12.71 10.11
C ASN A 50 7.37 -11.18 10.12
N ASP A 51 7.96 -10.50 9.12
CA ASP A 51 7.84 -9.04 8.99
C ASP A 51 6.39 -8.62 8.75
N GLU A 52 5.65 -9.40 7.97
CA GLU A 52 4.20 -9.21 7.75
C GLU A 52 3.42 -9.28 9.06
N MET A 53 3.63 -10.34 9.85
CA MET A 53 2.94 -10.54 11.11
C MET A 53 3.22 -9.39 12.10
N THR A 54 4.48 -8.93 12.19
CA THR A 54 4.83 -7.77 13.03
C THR A 54 4.13 -6.50 12.56
N ARG A 55 4.10 -6.23 11.25
CA ARG A 55 3.43 -5.05 10.69
C ARG A 55 1.95 -5.04 11.01
N ILE A 56 1.25 -6.16 10.74
CA ILE A 56 -0.18 -6.31 11.04
C ILE A 56 -0.48 -6.02 12.51
N GLN A 57 0.36 -6.54 13.42
CA GLN A 57 0.18 -6.31 14.86
C GLN A 57 0.38 -4.84 15.26
N THR A 58 1.27 -4.11 14.59
CA THR A 58 1.53 -2.68 14.86
C THR A 58 0.59 -1.72 14.14
N SER A 59 -0.13 -2.19 13.11
CA SER A 59 -1.09 -1.36 12.36
C SER A 59 -2.41 -1.11 13.12
N VAL A 60 -2.59 -1.74 14.29
CA VAL A 60 -3.75 -1.57 15.17
C VAL A 60 -3.32 -0.80 16.43
N VAL A 61 -3.15 0.51 16.34
CA VAL A 61 -3.04 1.44 17.48
C VAL A 61 -3.70 2.78 17.15
#